data_AF-A0A356X6I2-F1
#
_entry.id   AF-A0A356X6I2-F1
#
_cell.length_a   1.000
_cell.length_b   1.000
_cell.length_c   1.000
_cell.angle_alpha   90.00
_cell.angle_beta   90.00
_cell.angle_gamma   90.00
#
_symmetry.space_group_name_H-M   'P 1'
#
loop_
_entity.id
_entity.type
_entity.pdbx_description
1 polymer ?
#
loop_
_entity_poly.entity_id
_entity_poly.type
_entity_poly.pdbx_seq_one_letter_code
_entity_poly.pdbx_strand_id
1 'polypeptide(L)'
;MTSKNEIESLLFLMDDPDPFVQQSVESRLQELGENAVPLLDEYRAELSERKAKEKVGDVIHKLTFETLETDFIEVLEGGLKTRRSLEKAIFTLARFEDPTLRTSEYRKKLDQFAKMVEPQIKYRLDE
;
A
#
# COMPACT_ATOMS: atom_id res chain seq x y z
N MET A 1 -8.43 16.36 5.11
CA MET A 1 -7.15 15.85 5.61
C MET A 1 -7.46 14.99 6.81
N THR A 2 -7.23 13.69 6.70
CA THR A 2 -7.37 12.73 7.80
C THR A 2 -6.26 12.98 8.80
N SER A 3 -6.59 13.06 10.08
CA SER A 3 -5.59 13.27 11.14
C SER A 3 -5.24 11.96 11.83
N LYS A 4 -4.04 11.87 12.40
CA LYS A 4 -3.63 10.72 13.22
C LYS A 4 -4.66 10.44 14.34
N ASN A 5 -5.16 11.49 14.99
CA ASN A 5 -6.19 11.39 16.03
C ASN A 5 -7.51 10.77 15.52
N GLU A 6 -7.87 11.00 14.26
CA GLU A 6 -9.07 10.39 13.66
C GLU A 6 -8.86 8.89 13.47
N ILE A 7 -7.70 8.47 12.96
CA ILE A 7 -7.36 7.04 12.81
C ILE A 7 -7.32 6.33 14.17
N GLU A 8 -6.71 6.96 15.19
CA GLU A 8 -6.69 6.44 16.54
C GLU A 8 -8.09 6.25 17.12
N SER A 9 -8.97 7.25 16.91
CA SER A 9 -10.36 7.19 17.37
C SER A 9 -11.15 6.09 16.65
N LEU A 10 -10.99 5.97 15.32
CA LEU A 10 -11.65 4.92 14.54
C LEU A 10 -11.22 3.54 15.01
N LEU A 11 -9.91 3.34 15.22
CA LEU A 11 -9.40 2.05 15.64
C LEU A 11 -9.83 1.68 17.07
N PHE A 12 -9.90 2.65 17.98
CA PHE A 12 -10.45 2.45 19.33
C PHE A 12 -11.93 2.02 19.26
N LEU A 13 -12.71 2.68 18.42
CA LEU A 13 -14.14 2.39 18.24
C LEU A 13 -14.41 1.06 17.52
N MET A 14 -13.40 0.43 16.89
CA MET A 14 -13.59 -0.90 16.31
C MET A 14 -13.87 -1.99 17.35
N ASP A 15 -13.49 -1.80 18.62
CA ASP A 15 -13.81 -2.74 19.71
C ASP A 15 -15.14 -2.42 20.42
N ASP A 16 -15.87 -1.40 19.95
CA ASP A 16 -17.15 -1.03 20.55
C ASP A 16 -18.19 -2.15 20.35
N PRO A 17 -18.94 -2.55 21.40
CA PRO A 17 -19.94 -3.60 21.29
C PRO A 17 -21.18 -3.21 20.47
N ASP A 18 -21.40 -1.92 20.20
CA ASP A 18 -22.52 -1.43 19.41
C ASP A 18 -22.29 -1.69 17.90
N PRO A 19 -23.13 -2.51 17.24
CA PRO A 19 -23.02 -2.78 15.81
C PRO A 19 -23.12 -1.52 14.93
N PHE A 20 -23.84 -0.48 15.37
CA PHE A 20 -23.96 0.77 14.63
C PHE A 20 -22.65 1.55 14.62
N VAL A 21 -21.92 1.53 15.74
CA VAL A 21 -20.60 2.15 15.87
C VAL A 21 -19.60 1.42 14.96
N GLN A 22 -19.58 0.09 15.01
CA GLN A 22 -18.72 -0.72 14.15
C GLN A 22 -18.96 -0.44 12.66
N GLN A 23 -20.23 -0.42 12.24
CA GLN A 23 -20.59 -0.11 10.85
C GLN A 23 -20.15 1.29 10.41
N SER A 24 -20.30 2.29 11.30
CA SER A 24 -19.88 3.66 11.03
C SER A 24 -18.36 3.77 10.88
N VAL A 25 -17.60 3.04 11.71
CA VAL A 25 -16.13 2.98 11.63
C VAL A 25 -15.68 2.32 10.33
N GLU A 26 -16.27 1.18 9.96
CA GLU A 26 -15.94 0.50 8.70
C GLU A 26 -16.23 1.37 7.49
N SER A 27 -17.41 2.01 7.44
CA SER A 27 -17.76 2.94 6.36
C SER A 27 -16.75 4.08 6.26
N ARG A 28 -16.33 4.64 7.41
CA ARG A 28 -15.34 5.71 7.42
C ARG A 28 -13.97 5.25 6.95
N LEU A 29 -13.52 4.08 7.37
CA LEU A 29 -12.24 3.50 6.90
C LEU A 29 -12.27 3.25 5.40
N GLN A 30 -13.38 2.75 4.86
CA GLN A 30 -13.57 2.57 3.41
C GLN A 30 -13.57 3.89 2.63
N GLU A 31 -14.22 4.94 3.14
CA GLU A 31 -14.18 6.28 2.54
C GLU A 31 -12.75 6.83 2.45
N LEU A 32 -11.93 6.56 3.46
CA LEU A 32 -10.52 6.94 3.46
C LEU A 32 -9.71 6.12 2.46
N GLY A 33 -10.07 4.85 2.29
CA GLY A 33 -9.46 3.90 1.38
C GLY A 33 -7.96 3.75 1.61
N GLU A 34 -7.22 3.51 0.53
CA GLU A 34 -5.78 3.29 0.60
C GLU A 34 -4.97 4.50 1.11
N ASN A 35 -5.54 5.71 1.05
CA ASN A 35 -4.87 6.92 1.55
C ASN A 35 -4.64 6.88 3.08
N ALA A 36 -5.39 6.06 3.82
CA ALA A 36 -5.19 5.87 5.25
C ALA A 36 -4.04 4.88 5.57
N VAL A 37 -3.62 4.04 4.62
CA VAL A 37 -2.63 2.98 4.87
C VAL A 37 -1.31 3.51 5.45
N PRO A 38 -0.72 4.61 4.95
CA PRO A 38 0.53 5.14 5.53
C PRO A 38 0.39 5.55 7.00
N LEU A 39 -0.74 6.14 7.37
CA LEU A 39 -1.02 6.56 8.75
C LEU A 39 -1.33 5.36 9.66
N LEU A 40 -2.08 4.38 9.15
CA LEU A 40 -2.35 3.13 9.86
C LEU A 40 -1.06 2.34 10.11
N ASP A 41 -0.14 2.31 9.16
CA ASP A 41 1.16 1.64 9.31
C ASP A 41 2.05 2.36 10.35
N GLU A 42 2.08 3.69 10.32
CA GLU A 42 2.77 4.50 11.34
C GLU A 42 2.19 4.21 12.74
N TYR A 43 0.87 4.23 12.89
CA TYR A 43 0.21 3.89 14.15
C TYR A 43 0.51 2.45 14.59
N ARG A 44 0.47 1.49 13.67
CA ARG A 44 0.82 0.07 13.93
C ARG A 44 2.24 -0.08 14.47
N ALA A 45 3.18 0.73 13.99
CA ALA A 45 4.57 0.71 14.44
C ALA A 45 4.71 1.14 15.90
N GLU A 46 3.90 2.10 16.36
CA GLU A 46 3.92 2.65 17.72
C GLU A 46 3.27 1.74 18.78
N LEU A 47 2.36 0.86 18.36
CA LEU A 47 1.73 -0.11 19.25
C LEU A 47 2.77 -1.02 19.91
N SER A 48 2.57 -1.36 21.18
CA SER A 48 3.38 -2.35 21.90
C SER A 48 2.77 -3.75 21.87
N GLU A 49 1.43 -3.84 21.85
CA GLU A 49 0.71 -5.11 21.94
C GLU A 49 0.59 -5.79 20.57
N ARG A 50 0.98 -7.07 20.49
CA ARG A 50 0.92 -7.86 19.24
C ARG A 50 -0.50 -7.95 18.67
N LYS A 51 -1.50 -8.21 19.52
CA LYS A 51 -2.89 -8.35 19.10
C LYS A 51 -3.43 -7.05 18.47
N ALA A 52 -3.07 -5.91 19.05
CA ALA A 52 -3.42 -4.61 18.50
C ALA A 52 -2.74 -4.38 17.13
N LYS A 53 -1.47 -4.79 16.97
CA LYS A 53 -0.78 -4.71 15.67
C LYS A 53 -1.42 -5.57 14.60
N GLU A 54 -1.82 -6.79 14.95
CA GLU A 54 -2.52 -7.71 14.05
C GLU A 54 -3.84 -7.10 13.58
N LYS A 55 -4.63 -6.55 14.50
CA LYS A 55 -5.90 -5.87 14.16
C LYS A 55 -5.71 -4.69 13.19
N VAL A 56 -4.70 -3.84 13.42
CA VAL A 56 -4.38 -2.76 12.47
C VAL A 56 -3.91 -3.33 11.13
N GLY A 57 -3.13 -4.42 11.16
CA GLY A 57 -2.70 -5.15 9.99
C GLY A 57 -3.87 -5.64 9.14
N ASP A 58 -4.90 -6.22 9.76
CA ASP A 58 -6.10 -6.71 9.08
C ASP A 58 -6.86 -5.56 8.39
N VAL A 59 -6.98 -4.41 9.05
CA VAL A 59 -7.59 -3.21 8.45
C VAL A 59 -6.78 -2.73 7.25
N ILE A 60 -5.45 -2.65 7.39
CA ILE A 60 -4.56 -2.28 6.29
C ILE A 60 -4.75 -3.25 5.11
N HIS A 61 -4.72 -4.56 5.36
CA HIS A 61 -4.93 -5.58 4.33
C HIS A 61 -6.27 -5.41 3.64
N LYS A 62 -7.37 -5.20 4.38
CA LYS A 62 -8.72 -5.00 3.82
C LYS A 62 -8.76 -3.78 2.90
N LEU A 63 -8.23 -2.65 3.35
CA LEU A 63 -8.21 -1.40 2.57
C LEU A 63 -7.35 -1.50 1.31
N THR A 64 -6.18 -2.12 1.41
CA THR A 64 -5.29 -2.31 0.26
C THR A 64 -5.86 -3.33 -0.72
N PHE A 65 -6.52 -4.39 -0.24
CA PHE A 65 -7.03 -5.45 -1.11
C PHE A 65 -8.12 -4.94 -2.07
N GLU A 66 -9.00 -4.05 -1.60
CA GLU A 66 -10.05 -3.44 -2.42
C GLU A 66 -9.49 -2.69 -3.65
N THR A 67 -8.37 -1.98 -3.50
CA THR A 67 -7.70 -1.31 -4.63
C THR A 67 -6.82 -2.26 -5.43
N LEU A 68 -6.18 -3.22 -4.77
CA LEU A 68 -5.25 -4.15 -5.37
C LEU A 68 -5.92 -5.08 -6.39
N GLU A 69 -7.16 -5.49 -6.14
CA GLU A 69 -7.94 -6.29 -7.11
C GLU A 69 -8.10 -5.53 -8.45
N THR A 70 -8.42 -4.24 -8.37
CA THR A 70 -8.51 -3.37 -9.56
C THR A 70 -7.16 -3.27 -10.27
N ASP A 71 -6.07 -3.08 -9.53
CA ASP A 71 -4.71 -3.03 -10.10
C ASP A 71 -4.32 -4.33 -10.81
N PHE A 72 -4.73 -5.49 -10.28
CA PHE A 72 -4.50 -6.79 -10.91
C PHE A 72 -5.29 -6.93 -12.22
N ILE A 73 -6.56 -6.54 -12.22
CA ILE A 73 -7.39 -6.57 -13.44
C ILE A 73 -6.74 -5.71 -14.53
N GLU A 74 -6.31 -4.49 -14.20
CA GLU A 74 -5.62 -3.61 -15.16
C GLU A 74 -4.34 -4.23 -15.73
N VAL A 75 -3.54 -4.92 -14.90
CA VAL A 75 -2.32 -5.61 -15.34
C VAL A 75 -2.66 -6.78 -16.28
N LEU A 76 -3.68 -7.56 -15.95
CA LEU A 76 -4.12 -8.70 -16.76
C LEU A 76 -4.66 -8.25 -18.13
N GLU A 77 -5.51 -7.24 -18.15
CA GLU A 77 -6.10 -6.70 -19.39
C GLU A 77 -5.07 -6.01 -20.27
N GLY A 78 -4.16 -5.23 -19.67
CA GLY A 78 -3.10 -4.53 -20.39
C GLY A 78 -2.02 -5.45 -20.95
N GLY A 79 -1.75 -6.56 -20.26
CA GLY A 79 -0.73 -7.55 -20.59
C GLY A 79 0.72 -7.07 -20.40
N LEU A 80 1.66 -8.01 -20.48
CA LEU A 80 3.09 -7.76 -20.22
C LEU A 80 3.87 -7.37 -21.49
N LYS A 81 3.44 -6.30 -22.16
CA LYS A 81 4.01 -5.87 -23.45
C LYS A 81 5.31 -5.07 -23.35
N THR A 82 5.61 -4.50 -22.18
CA THR A 82 6.79 -3.63 -21.99
C THR A 82 7.46 -3.93 -20.66
N ARG A 83 8.73 -3.51 -20.51
CA ARG A 83 9.44 -3.59 -19.20
C ARG A 83 8.71 -2.80 -18.10
N ARG A 84 8.07 -1.68 -18.46
CA ARG A 84 7.26 -0.89 -17.53
C ARG A 84 6.00 -1.62 -17.06
N SER A 85 5.35 -2.37 -17.95
CA SER A 85 4.19 -3.17 -17.54
C SER A 85 4.59 -4.39 -16.71
N LEU A 86 5.78 -4.97 -16.97
CA LEU A 86 6.36 -5.98 -16.07
C LEU A 86 6.67 -5.40 -14.68
N GLU A 87 7.28 -4.22 -14.62
CA GLU A 87 7.55 -3.53 -13.36
C GLU A 87 6.26 -3.24 -12.57
N LYS A 88 5.20 -2.73 -13.24
CA LYS A 88 3.88 -2.55 -12.62
C LYS A 88 3.37 -3.88 -12.06
N ALA A 89 3.39 -4.94 -12.85
CA ALA A 89 2.91 -6.27 -12.43
C ALA A 89 3.65 -6.82 -11.21
N ILE A 90 4.99 -6.67 -11.16
CA ILE A 90 5.79 -7.12 -10.01
C ILE A 90 5.44 -6.32 -8.76
N PHE A 91 5.27 -5.00 -8.86
CA PHE A 91 4.86 -4.20 -7.70
C PHE A 91 3.44 -4.50 -7.23
N THR A 92 2.51 -4.77 -8.16
CA THR A 92 1.16 -5.24 -7.82
C THR A 92 1.23 -6.57 -7.06
N LEU A 93 2.03 -7.54 -7.53
CA LEU A 93 2.25 -8.80 -6.81
C LEU A 93 2.87 -8.59 -5.43
N ALA A 94 3.89 -7.74 -5.31
CA ALA A 94 4.55 -7.49 -4.05
C ALA A 94 3.61 -6.84 -3.01
N ARG A 95 2.67 -6.00 -3.45
CA ARG A 95 1.66 -5.38 -2.57
C ARG A 95 0.64 -6.37 -2.00
N PHE A 96 0.50 -7.54 -2.61
CA PHE A 96 -0.34 -8.61 -2.04
C PHE A 96 0.26 -9.17 -0.74
N GLU A 97 1.58 -9.35 -0.70
CA GLU A 97 2.30 -9.83 0.50
C GLU A 97 2.61 -8.69 1.48
N ASP A 98 2.96 -7.51 0.97
CA ASP A 98 3.24 -6.30 1.76
C ASP A 98 2.29 -5.15 1.36
N PRO A 99 1.11 -5.04 1.99
CA PRO A 99 0.15 -3.98 1.72
C PRO A 99 0.67 -2.57 1.99
N THR A 100 1.73 -2.45 2.80
CA THR A 100 2.32 -1.18 3.21
C THR A 100 3.44 -0.73 2.27
N LEU A 101 3.73 -1.51 1.23
CA LEU A 101 4.77 -1.25 0.25
C LEU A 101 4.49 0.04 -0.54
N ARG A 102 5.32 1.06 -0.30
CA ARG A 102 5.27 2.35 -1.01
C ARG A 102 5.99 2.27 -2.37
N THR A 103 5.35 1.62 -3.34
CA THR A 103 5.92 1.31 -4.68
C THR A 103 6.52 2.52 -5.40
N SER A 104 5.95 3.71 -5.22
CA SER A 104 6.43 4.95 -5.84
C SER A 104 7.85 5.32 -5.40
N GLU A 105 8.23 5.06 -4.15
CA GLU A 105 9.57 5.33 -3.62
C GLU A 105 10.60 4.35 -4.20
N TYR A 106 10.22 3.07 -4.31
CA TYR A 106 11.06 2.07 -4.95
C TYR A 106 11.28 2.35 -6.43
N ARG A 107 10.22 2.72 -7.16
CA ARG A 107 10.32 3.10 -8.57
C ARG A 107 11.27 4.29 -8.77
N LYS A 108 11.14 5.35 -7.97
CA LYS A 108 12.06 6.50 -8.03
C LYS A 108 13.51 6.09 -7.80
N LYS A 109 13.76 5.18 -6.85
CA LYS A 109 15.10 4.68 -6.54
C LYS A 109 15.67 3.82 -7.67
N LEU A 110 14.85 2.96 -8.27
CA LEU A 110 15.23 2.17 -9.45
C LEU A 110 15.55 3.07 -10.65
N ASP A 111 14.74 4.10 -10.90
CA ASP A 111 14.99 5.10 -11.93
C ASP A 111 16.31 5.85 -11.70
N GLN A 112 16.60 6.20 -10.43
CA GLN A 112 17.87 6.83 -10.06
C GLN A 112 19.05 5.90 -10.34
N PHE A 113 18.96 4.62 -9.97
CA PHE A 113 20.01 3.65 -10.25
C PHE A 113 20.21 3.43 -11.74
N ALA A 114 19.13 3.36 -12.52
CA ALA A 114 19.19 3.27 -13.98
C ALA A 114 19.98 4.44 -14.59
N LYS A 115 19.72 5.66 -14.13
CA LYS A 115 20.47 6.87 -14.56
C LYS A 115 21.94 6.84 -14.18
N MET A 116 22.28 6.27 -13.01
CA MET A 116 23.68 6.17 -12.56
C MET A 116 24.50 5.22 -13.42
N VAL A 117 23.89 4.12 -13.90
CA VAL A 117 24.58 3.12 -14.73
C VAL A 117 24.48 3.40 -16.22
N GLU A 118 23.55 4.24 -16.67
CA GLU A 118 23.33 4.58 -18.08
C GLU A 118 24.61 4.95 -18.84
N PRO A 119 25.52 5.80 -18.32
CA PRO A 119 26.75 6.13 -19.03
C PRO A 119 27.62 4.89 -19.27
N GLN A 120 27.79 4.04 -18.26
CA GLN A 120 28.65 2.85 -18.32
C GLN A 120 28.15 1.79 -19.29
N ILE A 121 26.82 1.72 -19.48
CA ILE A 121 26.20 0.79 -20.42
C ILE A 121 26.32 1.31 -21.85
N LYS A 122 26.11 2.62 -22.09
CA LYS A 122 26.26 3.24 -23.42
C LYS A 122 27.67 3.06 -23.97
N TYR A 123 28.70 3.37 -23.17
CA TYR A 123 30.10 3.25 -23.62
C TYR A 123 30.52 1.81 -23.97
N ARG A 124 29.87 0.78 -23.40
CA ARG A 124 30.15 -0.62 -23.72
C ARG A 124 29.42 -1.17 -24.95
N LEU A 125 28.47 -0.44 -25.51
CA LEU A 125 27.77 -0.81 -26.74
C LEU A 125 28.38 -0.13 -27.98
N ASP A 126 29.21 0.90 -27.78
CA ASP A 126 29.90 1.65 -28.82
C ASP A 126 31.36 1.19 -29.08
N GLU A 127 31.86 0.21 -28.30
CA GLU A 127 33.11 -0.57 -28.54
C GLU A 127 32.79 -1.93 -29.19
#